data_AF-A0A943UFF5-F1
#
_entry.id   AF-A0A943UFF5-F1
#
_cell.length_a   1.000
_cell.length_b   1.000
_cell.length_c   1.000
_cell.angle_alpha   90.00
_cell.angle_beta   90.00
_cell.angle_gamma   90.00
#
_symmetry.space_group_name_H-M   'P 1'
#
loop_
_entity.id
_entity.type
_entity.pdbx_description
1 polymer ?
#
loop_
_entity_poly.entity_id
_entity_poly.type
_entity_poly.pdbx_seq_one_letter_code
_entity_poly.pdbx_strand_id
1 'polypeptide(L)' 'MGKLMKRIRQKLCRHRYVKCGNWFHEGGMWHLSGKCTACGYEALHLSLADKEIVRMYEEMQKELRNGEADKR' A
#
# COMPACT_ATOMS: atom_id res chain seq x y z
N MET A 1 -5.19 17.44 24.60
CA MET A 1 -6.07 17.78 23.44
C MET A 1 -7.06 16.65 23.22
N GLY A 2 -8.37 16.94 23.34
CA GLY A 2 -9.43 15.92 23.32
C GLY A 2 -9.68 15.27 21.95
N LYS A 3 -10.39 14.13 21.96
CA LYS A 3 -10.78 13.35 20.76
C LYS A 3 -11.47 14.21 19.67
N LEU A 4 -12.26 15.20 20.08
CA LEU A 4 -12.97 16.11 19.17
C LEU A 4 -12.00 16.98 18.35
N MET A 5 -11.01 17.61 18.99
CA MET A 5 -10.00 18.43 18.30
C MET A 5 -9.16 17.61 17.33
N LYS A 6 -8.85 16.35 17.68
CA LYS A 6 -8.16 15.42 16.78
C LYS A 6 -8.98 15.16 15.51
N ARG A 7 -10.29 14.90 15.63
CA ARG A 7 -11.19 14.67 14.48
C ARG A 7 -11.29 15.91 13.58
N ILE A 8 -11.41 17.11 14.15
CA ILE A 8 -11.45 18.36 13.38
C ILE A 8 -10.14 18.53 12.59
N ARG A 9 -8.98 18.37 13.25
CA ARG A 9 -7.67 18.44 12.59
C ARG A 9 -7.55 17.45 11.43
N GLN A 10 -8.05 16.23 11.60
CA GLN A 10 -8.03 15.21 10.54
C GLN A 10 -8.95 15.61 9.37
N LYS A 11 -10.17 16.08 9.63
CA LYS A 11 -11.09 16.55 8.57
C LYS A 11 -10.54 17.73 7.76
N LEU A 12 -9.82 18.64 8.40
CA LEU A 12 -9.24 19.82 7.74
C LEU A 12 -7.88 19.51 7.08
N CYS A 13 -7.24 18.40 7.44
CA CYS A 13 -6.01 17.99 6.81
C CYS A 13 -6.32 17.46 5.41
N ARG A 14 -5.71 18.04 4.37
CA ARG A 14 -5.86 17.55 2.99
C ARG A 14 -5.12 16.24 2.72
N HIS A 15 -4.49 15.63 3.73
CA HIS A 15 -3.75 14.37 3.65
C HIS A 15 -2.72 14.28 2.50
N ARG A 16 -2.12 15.42 2.12
CA ARG A 16 -1.26 15.54 0.93
C ARG A 16 0.02 14.69 0.99
N TYR A 17 0.50 14.41 2.20
CA TYR A 17 1.71 13.63 2.43
C TYR A 17 1.37 12.44 3.34
N VAL A 18 1.48 11.24 2.77
CA VAL A 18 1.25 9.97 3.45
C VAL A 18 2.57 9.23 3.50
N LYS A 19 2.99 8.83 4.72
CA LYS A 19 4.13 7.95 4.91
C LYS A 19 3.64 6.52 5.03
N CYS A 20 4.02 5.69 4.07
CA CYS A 20 3.74 4.25 4.10
C CYS A 20 4.63 3.57 5.15
N GLY A 21 4.06 2.58 5.83
CA GLY A 21 4.79 1.65 6.67
C GLY A 21 5.42 0.52 5.85
N ASN A 22 5.81 -0.55 6.54
CA ASN A 22 6.28 -1.76 5.89
C ASN A 22 5.09 -2.64 5.48
N TRP A 23 5.31 -3.45 4.46
CA TRP A 23 4.44 -4.58 4.19
C TRP A 23 4.45 -5.54 5.37
N PHE A 24 3.28 -6.05 5.74
CA PHE A 24 3.14 -7.14 6.70
C PHE A 24 2.19 -8.20 6.15
N HIS A 25 2.40 -9.46 6.57
CA HIS A 25 1.62 -10.60 6.09
C HIS A 25 0.85 -11.22 7.25
N GLU A 26 -0.45 -11.40 7.06
CA GLU A 26 -1.32 -12.03 8.06
C GLU A 26 -2.49 -12.73 7.35
N GLY A 27 -2.81 -13.97 7.74
CA GLY A 27 -3.99 -14.67 7.25
C GLY A 27 -4.05 -14.88 5.73
N GLY A 28 -2.91 -15.01 5.05
CA GLY A 28 -2.84 -15.16 3.59
C GLY A 28 -3.04 -13.85 2.81
N MET A 29 -2.87 -12.71 3.49
CA MET A 29 -2.95 -11.38 2.89
C MET A 29 -1.72 -10.54 3.25
N TRP A 30 -1.21 -9.84 2.24
CA TRP A 30 -0.23 -8.78 2.38
C TRP A 30 -0.91 -7.45 2.58
N HIS A 31 -0.50 -6.71 3.61
CA HIS A 31 -1.08 -5.44 3.98
C HIS A 31 -0.03 -4.33 3.95
N LEU A 32 -0.44 -3.15 3.46
CA LEU A 32 0.34 -1.93 3.52
C LEU A 32 -0.55 -0.79 4.03
N SER A 33 -0.16 -0.19 5.14
CA SER A 33 -0.84 0.99 5.68
C SER A 33 0.02 2.24 5.55
N GLY A 34 -0.63 3.40 5.44
CA GLY A 34 0.03 4.69 5.34
C GLY A 34 -0.67 5.74 6.19
N LYS A 35 0.12 6.47 6.98
CA LYS A 35 -0.37 7.53 7.86
C LYS A 35 0.03 8.89 7.34
N CYS A 36 -0.91 9.84 7.39
CA CYS A 36 -0.62 11.23 7.07
C CYS A 36 0.39 11.78 8.08
N THR A 37 1.48 12.34 7.57
CA THR A 37 2.57 12.89 8.41
C THR A 37 2.11 14.10 9.24
N ALA A 38 1.11 14.84 8.76
CA ALA A 38 0.63 16.06 9.39
C ALA A 38 -0.40 15.84 10.51
N CYS A 39 -1.27 14.83 10.39
CA CYS A 39 -2.37 14.60 11.35
C CYS A 39 -2.41 13.18 11.96
N GLY A 40 -1.56 12.26 11.48
CA GLY A 40 -1.48 10.88 11.94
C GLY A 40 -2.69 10.02 11.57
N TYR A 41 -3.60 10.51 10.72
CA TYR A 41 -4.72 9.72 10.19
C TYR A 41 -4.21 8.65 9.23
N GLU A 42 -4.72 7.43 9.35
CA GLU A 42 -4.47 6.38 8.37
C GLU A 42 -5.25 6.71 7.10
N ALA A 43 -4.53 7.24 6.11
CA ALA A 43 -5.12 7.74 4.86
C ALA A 43 -4.99 6.72 3.72
N LEU A 44 -4.20 5.66 3.92
CA LEU A 44 -3.99 4.59 2.97
C LEU A 44 -4.03 3.24 3.69
N HIS A 45 -4.78 2.30 3.12
CA HIS A 45 -4.76 0.89 3.50
C HIS A 45 -4.94 0.06 2.24
N LEU A 46 -3.97 -0.81 1.94
CA LEU A 46 -3.98 -1.72 0.79
C LEU A 46 -3.82 -3.14 1.30
N SER A 47 -4.55 -4.06 0.69
CA SER A 47 -4.51 -5.50 1.01
C SER A 47 -4.47 -6.30 -0.29
N LEU A 48 -3.56 -7.26 -0.37
CA LEU A 48 -3.37 -8.15 -1.52
C LEU A 48 -3.38 -9.59 -1.03
N ALA A 49 -4.26 -10.42 -1.60
CA ALA A 49 -4.28 -11.85 -1.29
C ALA A 49 -3.08 -12.57 -1.92
N ASP A 50 -2.59 -13.63 -1.28
CA ASP A 50 -1.43 -14.39 -1.76
C ASP A 50 -1.56 -14.85 -3.22
N LYS A 51 -2.76 -15.31 -3.61
CA LYS A 51 -3.05 -15.71 -4.98
C LYS A 51 -2.80 -14.61 -6.02
N GLU A 52 -3.04 -13.35 -5.66
CA GLU A 52 -2.84 -12.21 -6.55
C GLU A 52 -1.35 -11.87 -6.65
N ILE A 53 -0.60 -11.98 -5.55
CA ILE A 53 0.86 -11.81 -5.52
C ILE A 53 1.53 -12.89 -6.39
N VAL A 54 1.11 -14.14 -6.26
CA VAL A 54 1.61 -15.26 -7.08
C VAL A 54 1.33 -14.99 -8.55
N ARG A 55 0.10 -14.60 -8.90
CA ARG A 55 -0.26 -14.28 -10.29
C ARG A 55 0.59 -13.13 -10.86
N MET A 56 0.76 -12.05 -10.09
CA MET A 56 1.63 -10.93 -10.50
C MET A 56 3.07 -11.39 -10.74
N TYR A 57 3.61 -12.27 -9.89
CA TYR A 57 4.96 -12.78 -10.06
C TYR A 57 5.09 -13.66 -11.31
N GLU A 58 4.11 -14.53 -11.58
CA GLU A 58 4.07 -15.36 -12.78
C GLU A 58 3.97 -14.52 -14.07
N GLU A 59 3.12 -13.48 -14.07
CA GLU A 59 2.99 -12.52 -15.18
C GLU A 59 4.30 -11.79 -15.42
N MET A 60 4.93 -11.25 -14.38
CA MET A 60 6.23 -10.55 -14.48
C MET A 60 7.33 -11.48 -15.02
N GLN A 61 7.38 -12.73 -14.56
CA GLN A 61 8.34 -13.71 -15.07
C GLN A 61 8.10 -14.08 -16.54
N LYS A 62 6.83 -14.10 -16.98
CA LYS A 62 6.50 -14.32 -18.39
C LYS A 62 6.95 -13.15 -19.27
N GLU A 63 6.76 -11.92 -18.82
CA GLU A 63 7.22 -10.72 -19.53
C GLU A 63 8.74 -10.70 -19.67
N LEU A 64 9.48 -11.03 -18.61
CA LEU A 64 10.95 -11.11 -18.66
C LEU A 64 11.43 -12.13 -19.71
N ARG A 65 10.86 -13.34 -19.72
CA ARG A 65 11.22 -14.36 -20.73
C ARG A 65 10.92 -13.90 -22.15
N ASN A 66 9.79 -13.24 -22.37
CA ASN A 66 9.41 -12.76 -23.70
C ASN A 66 10.31 -11.61 -24.16
N GLY A 67 10.65 -10.68 -23.25
CA GLY A 67 11.57 -9.57 -23.54
C GLY A 67 13.03 -10.00 -23.76
N GLU A 68 13.44 -11.16 -23.26
CA GLU A 68 14.74 -11.78 -23.56
C GLU A 68 14.72 -12.52 -24.91
N ALA A 69 13.59 -13.11 -25.30
CA ALA A 69 13.43 -13.78 -26.59
C ALA A 69 13.42 -12.78 -27.77
N ASP A 70 12.84 -11.60 -27.60
CA ASP A 70 12.81 -10.52 -28.62
C ASP A 70 14.17 -9.80 -28.82
N LYS A 71 15.16 -10.08 -27.97
CA LYS A 71 16.51 -9.48 -28.04
C LYS A 71 17.56 -10.37 -28.72
N ARG A 72 17.21 -11.59 -29.14
CA ARG A 72 18.08 -12.52 -29.87
C ARG A 72 17.71 -12.56 -31.34
#